data_AF-A0A3A8LTD5-F1
#
_entry.id   AF-A0A3A8LTD5-F1
#
_cell.length_a   1.000
_cell.length_b   1.000
_cell.length_c   1.000
_cell.angle_alpha   90.00
_cell.angle_beta   90.00
_cell.angle_gamma   90.00
#
_symmetry.space_group_name_H-M   'P 1'
#
loop_
_entity.id
_entity.type
_entity.pdbx_description
1 polymer ?
#
loop_
_entity_poly.entity_id
_entity_poly.type
_entity_poly.pdbx_seq_one_letter_code
_entity_poly.pdbx_strand_id
1 'polypeptide(L)'
;APVAEKTQQKIAGLSMTVYPALVEEGNTVKEGRFSTPAEAEYQHRRALQRLLMQQLAEPAKFLRSKLPGQTELGLLYRELGRVESLVEDILLASLDSCILEGEATLPRDGVGLASLAERKRGALTEHAEKLAKLTLD
;
A
#
# COMPACT_ATOMS: atom_id res chain seq x y z
N ALA A 1 18.93 0.59 1.80
CA ALA A 1 19.43 -0.78 1.98
C ALA A 1 18.24 -1.73 2.01
N PRO A 2 18.37 -2.99 1.56
CA PRO A 2 17.29 -3.96 1.65
C PRO A 2 16.98 -4.30 3.11
N VAL A 3 15.69 -4.45 3.43
CA VAL A 3 15.24 -4.94 4.72
C VAL A 3 15.31 -6.47 4.72
N ALA A 4 15.93 -7.10 5.72
CA ALA A 4 15.99 -8.56 5.81
C ALA A 4 14.62 -9.18 6.18
N GLU A 5 14.35 -10.42 5.80
CA GLU A 5 13.09 -11.12 6.12
C GLU A 5 13.02 -11.60 7.58
N LYS A 6 14.17 -12.04 8.11
CA LYS A 6 14.31 -12.47 9.52
C LYS A 6 15.73 -12.21 9.98
N THR A 7 15.88 -11.84 11.24
CA THR A 7 17.20 -11.68 11.89
C THR A 7 17.17 -12.25 13.30
N GLN A 8 18.36 -12.55 13.83
CA GLN A 8 18.54 -12.87 15.24
C GLN A 8 18.93 -11.59 15.99
N GLN A 9 18.24 -11.29 17.08
CA GLN A 9 18.54 -10.16 17.93
C GLN A 9 18.77 -10.63 19.37
N LYS A 10 19.87 -10.18 19.98
CA LYS A 10 20.14 -10.45 21.40
C LYS A 10 19.39 -9.44 22.28
N ILE A 11 18.54 -9.94 23.17
CA ILE A 11 17.80 -9.16 24.17
C ILE A 11 18.04 -9.81 25.53
N ALA A 12 18.59 -9.06 26.49
CA ALA A 12 18.90 -9.54 27.84
C ALA A 12 19.70 -10.87 27.88
N GLY A 13 20.62 -11.06 26.93
CA GLY A 13 21.44 -12.28 26.83
C GLY A 13 20.78 -13.45 26.07
N LEU A 14 19.50 -13.35 25.72
CA LEU A 14 18.76 -14.35 24.94
C LEU A 14 18.75 -13.97 23.46
N SER A 15 18.95 -14.94 22.56
CA SER A 15 18.79 -14.75 21.11
C SER A 15 17.33 -14.94 20.74
N MET A 16 16.70 -13.89 20.22
CA MET A 16 15.32 -13.91 19.75
C MET A 16 15.28 -13.73 18.24
N THR A 17 14.45 -14.53 17.57
CA THR A 17 14.12 -14.28 16.17
C THR A 17 13.22 -13.06 16.10
N VAL A 18 13.57 -12.11 15.24
CA VAL A 18 12.73 -10.95 14.90
C VAL A 18 12.53 -10.89 13.40
N TYR A 19 11.46 -10.22 12.99
CA TYR A 19 11.05 -10.07 11.61
C TYR A 19 11.09 -8.59 11.26
N PRO A 20 12.20 -8.09 10.71
CA PRO A 20 12.26 -6.73 10.23
C PRO A 20 11.23 -6.51 9.12
N ALA A 21 10.70 -5.31 9.01
CA ALA A 21 9.80 -4.92 7.93
C ALA A 21 9.81 -3.40 7.79
N LEU A 22 9.32 -2.91 6.66
CA LEU A 22 8.99 -1.50 6.55
C LEU A 22 7.73 -1.22 7.37
N VAL A 23 7.70 -0.07 8.02
CA VAL A 23 6.54 0.42 8.78
C VAL A 23 6.36 1.91 8.50
N GLU A 24 5.10 2.33 8.41
CA GLU A 24 4.76 3.75 8.32
C GLU A 24 4.66 4.35 9.73
N GLU A 25 5.38 5.44 9.98
CA GLU A 25 5.28 6.22 11.20
C GLU A 25 5.38 7.72 10.87
N GLY A 26 4.40 8.50 11.30
CA GLY A 26 4.40 9.96 11.13
C GLY A 26 4.61 10.41 9.68
N ASN A 27 3.91 9.79 8.73
CA ASN A 27 4.02 10.01 7.28
C ASN A 27 5.35 9.59 6.63
N THR A 28 6.27 9.00 7.39
CA THR A 28 7.54 8.46 6.90
C THR A 28 7.52 6.94 6.90
N VAL A 29 8.36 6.32 6.08
CA VAL A 29 8.56 4.86 6.11
C VAL A 29 9.96 4.55 6.60
N LYS A 30 10.05 3.66 7.58
CA LYS A 30 11.32 3.23 8.20
C LYS A 30 11.33 1.72 8.44
N GLU A 31 12.49 1.20 8.83
CA GLU A 31 12.59 -0.19 9.30
C GLU A 31 12.01 -0.31 10.73
N GLY A 32 11.06 -1.21 10.90
CA GLY A 32 10.57 -1.71 12.18
C GLY A 32 11.00 -3.17 12.40
N ARG A 33 10.84 -3.67 13.62
CA ARG A 33 11.11 -5.06 13.99
C ARG A 33 9.90 -5.63 14.72
N PHE A 34 9.45 -6.79 14.27
CA PHE A 34 8.23 -7.42 14.76
C PHE A 34 8.53 -8.80 15.34
N SER A 35 7.66 -9.25 16.25
CA SER A 35 7.82 -10.54 16.94
C SER A 35 7.25 -11.72 16.15
N THR A 36 6.39 -11.46 15.16
CA THR A 36 5.78 -12.49 14.31
C THR A 36 5.96 -12.15 12.83
N PRO A 37 6.04 -13.16 11.94
CA PRO A 37 6.07 -12.93 10.50
C PRO A 37 4.81 -12.21 10.00
N ALA A 38 3.63 -12.62 10.49
CA ALA A 38 2.35 -12.08 10.06
C ALA A 38 2.21 -10.57 10.34
N GLU A 39 2.66 -10.11 11.51
CA GLU A 39 2.67 -8.68 11.82
C GLU A 39 3.67 -7.92 10.93
N ALA A 40 4.86 -8.49 10.71
CA ALA A 40 5.85 -7.89 9.82
C ALA A 40 5.32 -7.75 8.39
N GLU A 41 4.68 -8.80 7.85
CA GLU A 41 4.08 -8.80 6.52
C GLU A 41 2.97 -7.76 6.40
N TYR A 42 2.07 -7.69 7.38
CA TYR A 42 0.99 -6.71 7.43
C TYR A 42 1.53 -5.28 7.40
N GLN A 43 2.48 -4.96 8.28
CA GLN A 43 3.08 -3.62 8.37
C GLN A 43 3.88 -3.29 7.11
N HIS A 44 4.62 -4.26 6.58
CA HIS A 44 5.39 -4.10 5.36
C HIS A 44 4.50 -3.76 4.18
N ARG A 45 3.41 -4.50 3.98
CA ARG A 45 2.47 -4.28 2.87
C ARG A 45 1.86 -2.88 2.93
N ARG A 46 1.44 -2.42 4.11
CA ARG A 46 0.94 -1.05 4.33
C ARG A 46 1.98 0.02 4.02
N ALA A 47 3.21 -0.17 4.50
CA ALA A 47 4.30 0.76 4.21
C ALA A 47 4.63 0.82 2.71
N LEU A 48 4.51 -0.31 2.00
CA LEU A 48 4.67 -0.33 0.55
C LEU A 48 3.54 0.43 -0.17
N GLN A 49 2.28 0.31 0.24
CA GLN A 49 1.20 1.14 -0.32
C GLN A 49 1.51 2.64 -0.16
N ARG A 50 2.01 3.06 1.00
CA ARG A 50 2.42 4.45 1.25
C ARG A 50 3.52 4.92 0.30
N LEU A 51 4.54 4.09 0.07
CA LEU A 51 5.62 4.42 -0.86
C LEU A 51 5.17 4.37 -2.32
N LEU A 52 4.31 3.41 -2.70
CA LEU A 52 3.72 3.32 -4.03
C LEU A 52 2.88 4.56 -4.35
N MET A 53 2.11 5.06 -3.38
CA MET A 53 1.34 6.30 -3.54
C MET A 53 2.23 7.50 -3.89
N GLN A 54 3.48 7.53 -3.39
CA GLN A 54 4.47 8.55 -3.73
C GLN A 54 5.09 8.32 -5.12
N GLN A 55 5.42 7.07 -5.46
CA GLN A 55 6.00 6.73 -6.77
C GLN A 55 5.01 6.87 -7.92
N LEU A 56 3.71 6.70 -7.64
CA LEU A 56 2.62 6.74 -8.61
C LEU A 56 1.77 8.01 -8.42
N ALA A 57 2.41 9.11 -8.02
CA ALA A 57 1.74 10.37 -7.70
C ALA A 57 0.89 10.92 -8.86
N GLU A 58 1.37 10.82 -10.10
CA GLU A 58 0.65 11.31 -11.29
C GLU A 58 -0.67 10.55 -11.54
N PRO A 59 -0.68 9.20 -11.68
CA PRO A 59 -1.94 8.44 -11.75
C PRO A 59 -2.86 8.68 -10.54
N ALA A 60 -2.30 8.71 -9.33
CA ALA A 60 -3.09 8.93 -8.12
C ALA A 60 -3.74 10.33 -8.11
N LYS A 61 -3.03 11.37 -8.54
CA LYS A 61 -3.56 12.74 -8.67
C LYS A 61 -4.67 12.81 -9.72
N PHE A 62 -4.51 12.12 -10.84
CA PHE A 62 -5.56 12.00 -11.85
C PHE A 62 -6.82 11.38 -11.27
N LEU A 63 -6.71 10.19 -10.65
CA LEU A 63 -7.84 9.47 -10.07
C LEU A 63 -8.53 10.28 -8.97
N ARG A 64 -7.80 10.97 -8.08
CA ARG A 64 -8.39 11.89 -7.08
C ARG A 64 -9.35 12.93 -7.67
N SER A 65 -9.03 13.38 -8.89
CA SER A 65 -9.72 14.49 -9.54
C SER A 65 -10.75 14.05 -10.58
N LYS A 66 -10.61 12.82 -11.11
CA LYS A 66 -11.30 12.34 -12.31
C LYS A 66 -11.78 10.89 -12.20
N LEU A 67 -11.94 10.36 -10.99
CA LEU A 67 -12.53 9.03 -10.82
C LEU A 67 -13.97 9.01 -11.38
N PRO A 68 -14.28 8.13 -12.34
CA PRO A 68 -15.65 7.95 -12.80
C PRO A 68 -16.59 7.59 -11.64
N GLY A 69 -17.80 8.14 -11.64
CA GLY A 69 -18.79 7.88 -10.59
C GLY A 69 -18.58 8.65 -9.27
N GLN A 70 -17.56 9.52 -9.17
CA GLN A 70 -17.26 10.24 -7.92
C GLN A 70 -18.44 11.04 -7.35
N THR A 71 -19.27 11.66 -8.20
CA THR A 71 -20.48 12.36 -7.73
C THR A 71 -21.48 11.40 -7.08
N GLU A 72 -21.71 10.25 -7.68
CA GLU A 72 -22.65 9.23 -7.18
C GLU A 72 -22.13 8.58 -5.89
N LEU A 73 -20.83 8.25 -5.86
CA LEU A 73 -20.12 7.83 -4.66
C LEU A 73 -20.31 8.85 -3.53
N GLY A 74 -20.19 10.14 -3.83
CA GLY A 74 -20.38 11.19 -2.83
C GLY A 74 -21.82 11.28 -2.31
N LEU A 75 -22.83 11.00 -3.13
CA LEU A 75 -24.22 10.95 -2.70
C LEU A 75 -24.49 9.74 -1.80
N LEU A 76 -24.00 8.56 -2.17
CA LEU A 76 -24.20 7.32 -1.41
C LEU A 76 -23.40 7.29 -0.11
N TYR A 77 -22.18 7.84 -0.11
CA TYR A 77 -21.28 7.83 1.04
C TYR A 77 -21.51 8.99 2.02
N ARG A 78 -22.46 9.90 1.73
CA ARG A 78 -22.71 11.13 2.49
C ARG A 78 -22.86 10.93 4.00
N GLU A 79 -23.56 9.88 4.41
CA GLU A 79 -23.82 9.60 5.83
C GLU A 79 -22.67 8.82 6.52
N LEU A 80 -21.71 8.31 5.73
CA LEU A 80 -20.57 7.54 6.23
C LEU A 80 -19.30 8.40 6.35
N GLY A 81 -19.15 9.39 5.48
CA GLY A 81 -17.99 10.28 5.51
C GLY A 81 -17.84 11.16 4.28
N ARG A 82 -16.59 11.55 4.02
CA ARG A 82 -16.23 12.42 2.89
C ARG A 82 -15.86 11.59 1.67
N VAL A 83 -16.33 12.00 0.50
CA VAL A 83 -16.03 11.31 -0.76
C VAL A 83 -14.52 11.28 -1.04
N GLU A 84 -13.78 12.30 -0.62
CA GLU A 84 -12.32 12.32 -0.76
C GLU A 84 -11.66 11.18 0.04
N SER A 85 -12.18 10.87 1.23
CA SER A 85 -11.70 9.73 2.02
C SER A 85 -11.99 8.40 1.34
N LEU A 86 -13.18 8.24 0.77
CA LEU A 86 -13.53 7.05 0.00
C LEU A 86 -12.63 6.88 -1.24
N VAL A 87 -12.30 7.98 -1.93
CA VAL A 87 -11.38 7.94 -3.08
C VAL A 87 -9.97 7.54 -2.65
N GLU A 88 -9.47 8.01 -1.50
CA GLU A 88 -8.19 7.53 -0.97
C GLU A 88 -8.25 6.03 -0.61
N ASP A 89 -9.35 5.55 -0.05
CA ASP A 89 -9.52 4.12 0.26
C ASP A 89 -9.55 3.27 -1.01
N ILE A 90 -10.25 3.71 -2.06
CA ILE A 90 -10.23 3.06 -3.38
C ILE A 90 -8.82 3.03 -3.94
N LEU A 91 -8.05 4.12 -3.83
CA LEU A 91 -6.66 4.16 -4.29
C LEU A 91 -5.78 3.18 -3.52
N LEU A 92 -5.86 3.14 -2.20
CA LEU A 92 -5.10 2.20 -1.37
C LEU A 92 -5.46 0.75 -1.72
N ALA A 93 -6.75 0.44 -1.83
CA ALA A 93 -7.23 -0.88 -2.25
C ALA A 93 -6.76 -1.25 -3.66
N SER A 94 -6.68 -0.27 -4.57
CA SER A 94 -6.16 -0.47 -5.93
C SER A 94 -4.67 -0.78 -5.93
N LEU A 95 -3.86 -0.05 -5.15
CA LEU A 95 -2.43 -0.37 -5.01
C LEU A 95 -2.25 -1.79 -4.45
N ASP A 96 -3.08 -2.17 -3.49
CA ASP A 96 -3.03 -3.46 -2.85
C ASP A 96 -3.34 -4.61 -3.83
N SER A 97 -4.49 -4.55 -4.49
CA SER A 97 -5.02 -5.62 -5.34
C SER A 97 -4.46 -5.61 -6.77
N CYS A 98 -4.01 -4.46 -7.29
CA CYS A 98 -3.42 -4.37 -8.63
C CYS A 98 -1.90 -4.59 -8.63
N ILE A 99 -1.20 -4.09 -7.61
CA ILE A 99 0.27 -4.00 -7.62
C ILE A 99 0.91 -5.02 -6.68
N LEU A 100 0.38 -5.18 -5.47
CA LEU A 100 1.01 -6.03 -4.45
C LEU A 100 0.47 -7.47 -4.48
N GLU A 101 -0.82 -7.65 -4.71
CA GLU A 101 -1.45 -8.96 -4.77
C GLU A 101 -0.91 -9.79 -5.95
N GLY A 102 -0.69 -11.08 -5.70
CA GLY A 102 -0.13 -12.02 -6.68
C GLY A 102 1.39 -11.95 -6.86
N GLU A 103 2.09 -10.98 -6.25
CA GLU A 103 3.55 -10.96 -6.23
C GLU A 103 4.07 -12.06 -5.28
N ALA A 104 4.93 -12.95 -5.77
CA ALA A 104 5.48 -14.06 -4.98
C ALA A 104 6.28 -13.59 -3.76
N THR A 105 6.94 -12.43 -3.89
CA THR A 105 7.68 -11.77 -2.81
C THR A 105 7.55 -10.26 -2.95
N LEU A 106 7.26 -9.57 -1.86
CA LEU A 106 7.14 -8.11 -1.86
C LEU A 106 8.54 -7.45 -1.85
N PRO A 107 8.70 -6.29 -2.53
CA PRO A 107 9.98 -5.60 -2.59
C PRO A 107 10.43 -5.09 -1.22
N ARG A 108 11.66 -5.41 -0.85
CA ARG A 108 12.26 -5.01 0.43
C ARG A 108 13.30 -3.90 0.31
N ASP A 109 13.45 -3.33 -0.88
CA ASP A 109 14.31 -2.18 -1.16
C ASP A 109 13.65 -1.23 -2.17
N GLY A 110 14.27 -0.05 -2.34
CA GLY A 110 13.75 0.98 -3.23
C GLY A 110 13.80 0.61 -4.71
N VAL A 111 14.79 -0.20 -5.13
CA VAL A 111 14.97 -0.60 -6.53
C VAL A 111 13.87 -1.57 -6.95
N GLY A 112 13.61 -2.59 -6.13
CA GLY A 112 12.53 -3.54 -6.33
C GLY A 112 11.16 -2.85 -6.33
N LEU A 113 10.96 -1.89 -5.42
CA LEU A 113 9.70 -1.13 -5.39
C LEU A 113 9.50 -0.30 -6.64
N ALA A 114 10.51 0.47 -7.06
CA ALA A 114 10.47 1.25 -8.29
C ALA A 114 10.22 0.38 -9.53
N SER A 115 10.89 -0.77 -9.60
CA SER A 115 10.70 -1.74 -10.69
C SER A 115 9.28 -2.29 -10.72
N LEU A 116 8.72 -2.65 -9.55
CA LEU A 116 7.34 -3.15 -9.45
C LEU A 116 6.32 -2.06 -9.86
N ALA A 117 6.51 -0.84 -9.37
CA ALA A 117 5.65 0.30 -9.70
C ALA A 117 5.66 0.59 -11.20
N GLU A 118 6.84 0.60 -11.84
CA GLU A 118 6.98 0.79 -13.29
C GLU A 118 6.22 -0.29 -14.07
N ARG A 119 6.45 -1.57 -13.76
CA ARG A 119 5.83 -2.70 -14.46
C ARG A 119 4.30 -2.67 -14.40
N LYS A 120 3.72 -2.23 -13.27
CA LYS A 120 2.28 -2.26 -13.02
C LYS A 120 1.59 -0.91 -13.25
N ARG A 121 2.33 0.17 -13.52
CA ARG A 121 1.79 1.54 -13.63
C ARG A 121 0.61 1.65 -14.61
N GLY A 122 0.75 1.03 -15.78
CA GLY A 122 -0.26 1.12 -16.84
C GLY A 122 -1.61 0.52 -16.48
N ALA A 123 -1.66 -0.41 -15.52
CA ALA A 123 -2.90 -1.08 -15.11
C ALA A 123 -3.65 -0.36 -13.98
N LEU A 124 -2.98 0.55 -13.24
CA LEU A 124 -3.54 1.12 -12.02
C LEU A 124 -4.84 1.91 -12.25
N THR A 125 -4.87 2.76 -13.28
CA THR A 125 -6.05 3.61 -13.55
C THR A 125 -7.27 2.76 -13.87
N GLU A 126 -7.16 1.84 -14.82
CA GLU A 126 -8.28 0.97 -15.22
C GLU A 126 -8.76 0.11 -14.04
N HIS A 127 -7.85 -0.39 -13.22
CA HIS A 127 -8.19 -1.19 -12.04
C HIS A 127 -8.93 -0.37 -10.98
N ALA A 128 -8.48 0.86 -10.71
CA ALA A 128 -9.14 1.76 -9.77
C ALA A 128 -10.55 2.15 -10.22
N GLU A 129 -10.74 2.41 -11.51
CA GLU A 129 -12.06 2.67 -12.08
C GLU A 129 -13.02 1.48 -11.92
N LYS A 130 -12.52 0.25 -12.13
CA LYS A 130 -13.29 -0.98 -11.89
C LYS A 130 -13.67 -1.13 -10.42
N LEU A 131 -12.73 -0.90 -9.50
CA LEU A 131 -13.02 -0.96 -8.06
C LEU A 131 -14.05 0.10 -7.63
N ALA A 132 -13.93 1.33 -8.13
CA ALA A 132 -14.90 2.39 -7.87
C ALA A 132 -16.31 2.01 -8.35
N LYS A 133 -16.41 1.37 -9.52
CA LYS A 133 -17.69 0.87 -10.01
C LYS A 133 -18.29 -0.21 -9.09
N LEU A 134 -17.48 -1.14 -8.60
CA LEU A 134 -17.95 -2.17 -7.66
C LEU A 134 -18.46 -1.60 -6.33
N THR A 135 -18.04 -0.39 -5.95
CA THR A 135 -18.59 0.28 -4.75
C THR A 135 -19.97 0.92 -4.99
N LEU A 136 -20.43 0.99 -6.24
CA LEU A 136 -21.75 1.50 -6.63
C LEU A 136 -22.78 0.40 -6.89
N ASP A 137 -22.34 -0.84 -7.09
CA ASP A 137 -23.18 -2.03 -7.34
C ASP A 137 -23.62 -2.70 -6.02
#